data_AF-A0A1I0Y6N8-F1
#
_entry.id   AF-A0A1I0Y6N8-F1
#
_cell.length_a   1.000
_cell.length_b   1.000
_cell.length_c   1.000
_cell.angle_alpha   90.00
_cell.angle_beta   90.00
_cell.angle_gamma   90.00
#
_symmetry.space_group_name_H-M   'P 1'
#
loop_
_entity.id
_entity.type
_entity.pdbx_description
1 polymer ?
#
loop_
_entity_poly.entity_id
_entity_poly.type
_entity_poly.pdbx_seq_one_letter_code
_entity_poly.pdbx_strand_id
1 'polypeptide(L)' 'MTAGPSLDPARFLHEHLATASPDLLRELLGVFIDTLMGAEADAICGAEYGARSTERVNTRNGYRHRDFDTRVGTIDVA' A
#
# COMPACT_ATOMS: atom_id res chain seq x y z
N MET A 1 -24.31 -4.88 -29.10
CA MET A 1 -24.33 -3.53 -28.51
C MET A 1 -24.22 -3.69 -26.99
N THR A 2 -23.01 -3.66 -26.45
CA THR A 2 -22.78 -3.63 -25.00
C THR A 2 -22.79 -2.16 -24.58
N ALA A 3 -23.70 -1.78 -23.68
CA ALA A 3 -23.73 -0.44 -23.13
C ALA A 3 -22.41 -0.18 -22.40
N GLY A 4 -21.73 0.92 -22.73
CA GLY A 4 -20.57 1.39 -21.96
C GLY A 4 -20.97 1.65 -20.51
N PRO A 5 -20.03 1.59 -19.55
CA PRO A 5 -20.33 1.80 -18.14
C PRO A 5 -21.02 3.16 -17.97
N SER A 6 -22.23 3.15 -17.41
CA SER A 6 -23.06 4.33 -17.17
C SER A 6 -22.50 5.25 -16.08
N LEU A 7 -21.50 4.77 -15.36
CA LEU A 7 -20.80 5.43 -14.27
C LEU A 7 -19.32 5.52 -14.65
N ASP A 8 -18.78 6.74 -14.66
CA ASP A 8 -17.33 6.95 -14.70
C ASP A 8 -16.75 6.49 -13.36
N PRO A 9 -16.00 5.37 -13.32
CA PRO A 9 -15.50 4.81 -12.07
C PRO A 9 -14.49 5.74 -11.40
N ALA A 10 -13.69 6.46 -12.18
CA ALA A 10 -12.70 7.39 -11.64
C ALA A 10 -13.39 8.57 -10.96
N ARG A 11 -14.45 9.11 -11.57
CA ARG A 11 -15.27 10.16 -10.97
C ARG A 11 -16.00 9.69 -9.72
N PHE A 12 -16.60 8.50 -9.76
CA PHE A 12 -17.31 7.91 -8.62
C PHE A 12 -16.37 7.70 -7.42
N LEU A 13 -15.18 7.15 -7.68
CA LEU A 13 -14.16 6.95 -6.66
C LEU A 13 -13.69 8.30 -6.11
N HIS A 14 -13.45 9.28 -6.97
CA HIS A 14 -13.05 10.63 -6.56
C HIS A 14 -14.10 11.29 -5.66
N GLU A 15 -15.39 11.20 -6.01
CA GLU A 15 -16.49 11.71 -5.19
C GLU A 15 -16.57 10.99 -3.83
N HIS A 16 -16.46 9.66 -3.82
CA HIS A 16 -16.51 8.89 -2.58
C HIS A 16 -15.30 9.16 -1.68
N LEU A 17 -14.10 9.27 -2.26
CA LEU A 17 -12.88 9.62 -1.52
C LEU A 17 -12.89 11.07 -1.03
N ALA A 18 -13.50 11.99 -1.78
CA ALA A 18 -13.69 13.37 -1.34
C ALA A 18 -14.68 13.49 -0.17
N THR A 19 -15.60 12.53 -0.03
CA THR A 19 -16.57 12.47 1.07
C THR A 19 -16.07 11.62 2.24
N ALA A 20 -15.08 10.76 2.01
CA ALA A 20 -14.44 9.96 3.04
C ALA A 20 -13.70 10.83 4.06
N SER A 21 -13.57 10.34 5.30
CA SER A 21 -12.74 11.02 6.29
C SER A 21 -11.29 11.05 5.81
N PRO A 22 -10.55 12.17 6.02
CA PRO A 22 -9.13 12.23 5.73
C PRO A 22 -8.32 11.09 6.38
N ASP A 23 -8.79 10.59 7.52
CA ASP A 23 -8.17 9.48 8.24
C ASP A 23 -8.30 8.14 7.50
N LEU A 24 -9.43 7.88 6.83
CA LEU A 24 -9.59 6.67 6.01
C LEU A 24 -8.59 6.67 4.85
N LEU A 25 -8.38 7.81 4.19
CA LEU A 25 -7.41 7.92 3.11
C LEU A 25 -5.98 7.73 3.59
N ARG A 26 -5.63 8.25 4.76
CA ARG A 26 -4.33 8.03 5.39
C ARG A 26 -4.11 6.55 5.73
N GLU A 27 -5.11 5.89 6.31
CA GLU A 27 -5.04 4.47 6.67
C GLU A 27 -4.89 3.59 5.43
N LEU A 28 -5.74 3.78 4.41
CA LEU A 28 -5.65 3.02 3.17
C LEU A 28 -4.30 3.22 2.48
N LEU A 29 -3.80 4.45 2.42
CA LEU A 29 -2.50 4.73 1.85
C LEU A 29 -1.37 4.08 2.65
N GLY A 30 -1.44 4.10 3.98
CA GLY A 30 -0.49 3.39 4.86
C GLY A 30 -0.44 1.89 4.54
N VAL A 31 -1.59 1.23 4.47
CA VAL A 31 -1.68 -0.20 4.10
C VAL A 31 -1.07 -0.45 2.71
N PHE A 32 -1.36 0.40 1.72
CA PHE A 32 -0.76 0.26 0.39
C PHE A 32 0.76 0.43 0.41
N ILE A 33 1.29 1.36 1.21
CA ILE A 33 2.73 1.56 1.33
C ILE A 33 3.39 0.34 1.98
N ASP A 34 2.86 -0.14 3.11
CA ASP A 34 3.41 -1.30 3.82
C ASP A 34 3.38 -2.57 2.98
N THR A 35 2.31 -2.78 2.21
CA THR A 35 2.21 -3.94 1.30
C THR A 35 3.24 -3.90 0.17
N LEU A 36 3.45 -2.72 -0.45
CA LEU A 36 4.46 -2.56 -1.50
C LEU A 36 5.87 -2.72 -0.97
N MET A 37 6.20 -2.08 0.15
CA MET A 37 7.52 -2.23 0.79
C MET A 37 7.77 -3.67 1.25
N GLY A 38 6.73 -4.33 1.77
CA GLY A 38 6.78 -5.74 2.13
C GLY A 38 7.07 -6.64 0.93
N ALA A 39 6.39 -6.42 -0.20
CA ALA A 39 6.61 -7.19 -1.42
C ALA A 39 8.03 -6.97 -1.98
N GLU A 40 8.54 -5.73 -1.95
CA GLU A 40 9.92 -5.42 -2.35
C GLU A 40 10.92 -6.13 -1.43
N ALA A 41 10.70 -6.12 -0.11
CA ALA A 41 11.55 -6.83 0.84
C ALA A 41 11.55 -8.34 0.59
N ASP A 42 10.42 -8.96 0.24
CA ASP A 42 10.36 -10.38 -0.12
C ASP A 42 11.15 -10.67 -1.40
N ALA A 43 11.04 -9.81 -2.41
CA ALA A 43 11.80 -9.93 -3.65
C ALA A 43 13.31 -9.81 -3.40
N ILE A 44 13.74 -8.86 -2.57
CA ILE A 44 15.14 -8.71 -2.17
C ILE A 44 15.62 -9.91 -1.34
N CYS A 45 14.77 -10.45 -0.46
CA CYS A 45 15.11 -11.64 0.31
C CYS A 45 15.21 -12.91 -0.53
N GLY A 46 14.58 -12.94 -1.70
CA GLY A 46 14.39 -14.15 -2.52
C GLY A 46 13.38 -15.13 -1.90
N ALA A 47 12.56 -14.66 -0.95
CA ALA A 47 11.59 -15.47 -0.23
C ALA A 47 10.62 -14.60 0.56
N GLU A 48 9.35 -15.04 0.62
CA GLU A 48 8.34 -14.44 1.50
C GLU A 48 8.73 -14.48 2.98
N TYR A 49 8.19 -13.54 3.77
CA TYR A 49 8.42 -13.49 5.20
C TYR A 49 8.01 -14.79 5.92
N GLY A 50 8.94 -15.39 6.67
CA GLY A 50 8.71 -16.65 7.39
C GLY A 50 8.67 -17.92 6.52
N ALA A 51 8.67 -17.80 5.19
CA ALA A 51 8.69 -18.94 4.29
C ALA A 51 10.08 -19.58 4.21
N ARG A 52 10.12 -20.92 4.21
CA ARG A 52 11.33 -21.70 3.90
C ARG A 52 11.52 -21.71 2.39
N SER A 53 12.67 -21.23 1.93
CA SER A 53 13.06 -21.24 0.52
C SER A 53 14.56 -21.45 0.41
N THR A 54 14.99 -22.19 -0.61
CA THR A 54 16.41 -22.37 -0.97
C THR A 54 16.98 -21.13 -1.67
N GLU A 55 16.12 -20.25 -2.18
CA GLU A 55 16.50 -18.99 -2.85
C GLU A 55 16.74 -17.85 -1.85
N ARG A 56 16.46 -18.06 -0.55
CA ARG A 56 16.64 -17.03 0.48
C ARG A 56 18.12 -16.68 0.64
N VAL A 57 18.46 -15.41 0.42
CA VAL A 57 19.84 -14.89 0.54
C VAL A 57 20.08 -14.03 1.79
N ASN A 58 19.02 -13.50 2.40
CA ASN A 58 19.09 -12.73 3.64
C ASN A 58 17.76 -12.82 4.44
N THR A 59 17.68 -12.09 5.56
CA THR A 59 16.50 -12.04 6.43
C THR A 59 16.18 -10.61 6.83
N ARG A 60 14.89 -10.31 6.99
CA ARG A 60 14.42 -9.00 7.47
C ARG A 60 14.93 -8.71 8.89
N ASN A 61 15.41 -7.49 9.13
CA ASN A 61 15.99 -7.06 10.41
C ASN A 61 15.03 -6.13 11.19
N GLY A 62 13.74 -6.43 11.14
CA GLY A 62 12.69 -5.59 11.70
C GLY A 62 12.47 -4.28 10.93
N TYR A 63 11.59 -3.46 11.50
CA TYR A 63 11.08 -2.23 10.92
C TYR A 63 11.61 -1.00 11.65
N ARG A 64 11.60 0.16 10.98
CA ARG A 64 12.12 1.43 11.52
C ARG A 64 11.20 2.56 11.09
N HIS A 65 10.51 3.13 12.08
CA HIS A 65 9.60 4.26 11.88
C HIS A 65 10.26 5.41 11.12
N ARG A 66 9.50 5.95 10.16
CA ARG A 66 9.81 7.16 9.40
C ARG A 66 8.52 7.91 9.12
N ASP A 67 8.54 9.21 9.36
CA ASP A 67 7.46 10.09 8.92
C ASP A 67 7.53 10.25 7.39
N PHE A 68 6.41 9.97 6.71
CA PHE A 68 6.29 10.15 5.27
C PHE A 68 5.17 11.15 4.94
N ASP A 69 5.59 12.32 4.45
CA ASP A 69 4.67 13.39 4.10
C ASP A 69 4.01 13.14 2.74
N THR A 70 2.68 13.06 2.75
CA THR A 70 1.87 12.84 1.55
C THR A 70 0.80 13.92 1.39
N ARG A 71 0.06 13.90 0.27
CA ARG A 71 -1.08 14.82 0.06
C ARG A 71 -2.25 14.59 1.00
N VAL A 72 -2.38 13.37 1.53
CA VAL A 72 -3.37 13.07 2.56
C VAL A 72 -2.81 13.35 3.96
N GLY A 73 -1.57 13.85 4.05
CA GLY A 73 -0.82 14.27 5.23
C GLY A 73 0.29 13.30 5.62
N THR A 74 0.91 13.52 6.78
CA THR A 74 1.99 12.67 7.30
C THR A 74 1.46 11.29 7.71
N ILE A 75 2.15 10.25 7.26
CA ILE A 75 1.90 8.85 7.59
C ILE A 75 3.16 8.32 8.28
N ASP A 76 3.00 7.69 9.45
CA ASP A 76 4.06 6.92 10.09
C ASP A 76 4.17 5.56 9.37
N VAL A 77 5.30 5.32 8.71
CA VAL A 77 5.59 4.06 8.00
C VAL A 77 6.71 3.32 8.71
N ALA A 78 6.65 1.99 8.75
CA ALA A 78 7.59 1.16 9.50
C ALA A 78 8.13 -0.01 8.67
#